data_AF-A0AAW4N398-F1
#
_entry.id   AF-A0AAW4N398-F1
#
_cell.length_a   1.000
_cell.length_b   1.000
_cell.length_c   1.000
_cell.angle_alpha   90.00
_cell.angle_beta   90.00
_cell.angle_gamma   90.00
#
_symmetry.space_group_name_H-M   'P 1'
#
loop_
_entity.id
_entity.type
_entity.pdbx_description
1 polymer ?
#
loop_
_entity_poly.entity_id
_entity_poly.type
_entity_poly.pdbx_seq_one_letter_code
_entity_poly.pdbx_strand_id
1 'polypeptide(L)'
;MAKKKTTEAINREQEAMEEKEALPSFFTNLFSSASNPLPNRAVLEYNIMHSAPVKANTEGYRAMMKVDKRTAEDIKHRLPCITPSVQLKGNAKKLTDFRKETFWLMLDYDEVPPEDIAELKKKALKQRFTMVFYITVSGKGFRILLRYMRPEGCNLTATELH
;
A
#
# COMPACT_ATOMS: atom_id res chain seq x y z
N MET A 1 9.24 -27.71 -14.41
CA MET A 1 10.31 -26.73 -14.08
C MET A 1 9.99 -25.42 -14.79
N ALA A 2 9.71 -24.33 -14.09
CA ALA A 2 9.47 -23.03 -14.73
C ALA A 2 10.79 -22.51 -15.32
N LYS A 3 10.83 -22.20 -16.62
CA LYS A 3 12.00 -21.58 -17.26
C LYS A 3 12.29 -20.24 -16.59
N LYS A 4 13.49 -20.07 -16.03
CA LYS A 4 13.96 -18.76 -15.53
C LYS A 4 14.02 -17.78 -16.71
N LYS A 5 13.31 -16.66 -16.61
CA LYS A 5 13.39 -15.56 -17.59
C LYS A 5 14.78 -14.91 -17.54
N THR A 6 15.23 -14.40 -18.68
CA THR A 6 16.48 -13.64 -18.81
C THR A 6 16.35 -12.24 -18.20
N THR A 7 17.45 -11.65 -17.74
CA THR A 7 17.48 -10.31 -17.13
C THR A 7 16.89 -9.23 -18.06
N GLU A 8 17.13 -9.32 -19.37
CA GLU A 8 16.59 -8.39 -20.36
C GLU A 8 15.07 -8.48 -20.52
N ALA A 9 14.52 -9.69 -20.50
CA ALA A 9 13.07 -9.89 -20.55
C ALA A 9 12.39 -9.29 -19.30
N ILE A 10 13.02 -9.44 -18.13
CA ILE A 10 12.54 -8.85 -16.88
C ILE A 10 12.65 -7.31 -16.92
N ASN A 11 13.69 -6.76 -17.55
CA ASN A 11 13.84 -5.31 -17.73
C ASN A 11 12.76 -4.70 -18.61
N ARG A 12 12.49 -5.30 -19.77
CA ARG A 12 11.41 -4.86 -20.66
C ARG A 12 10.04 -4.98 -20.01
N GLU A 13 9.81 -6.03 -19.23
CA GLU A 13 8.57 -6.18 -18.46
C GLU A 13 8.40 -5.07 -17.42
N GLN A 14 9.47 -4.62 -16.77
CA GLN A 14 9.40 -3.49 -15.86
C GLN A 14 9.11 -2.17 -16.57
N GLU A 15 9.78 -1.89 -17.70
CA GLU A 15 9.54 -0.69 -18.50
C GLU A 15 8.07 -0.61 -18.95
N ALA A 16 7.52 -1.72 -19.45
CA ALA A 16 6.10 -1.81 -19.81
C ALA A 16 5.16 -1.64 -18.60
N MET A 17 5.56 -2.05 -17.40
CA MET A 17 4.80 -1.82 -16.17
C MET A 17 4.87 -0.36 -15.69
N GLU A 18 5.99 0.33 -15.90
CA GLU A 18 6.13 1.76 -15.61
C GLU A 18 5.28 2.60 -16.55
N GLU A 19 5.21 2.25 -17.83
CA GLU A 19 4.31 2.90 -18.81
C GLU A 19 2.83 2.73 -18.46
N LYS A 20 2.45 1.61 -17.83
CA LYS A 20 1.05 1.29 -17.44
C LYS A 20 0.64 1.73 -16.04
N GLU A 21 1.59 2.20 -15.23
CA GLU A 21 1.47 3.43 -14.43
C GLU A 21 0.13 3.81 -13.78
N ALA A 22 -0.62 2.91 -13.13
CA ALA A 22 -1.87 3.30 -12.45
C ALA A 22 -1.68 3.32 -10.93
N LEU A 23 -1.56 4.51 -10.34
CA LEU A 23 -1.46 4.66 -8.89
C LEU A 23 -2.76 4.28 -8.17
N PRO A 24 -2.65 3.72 -6.94
CA PRO A 24 -3.80 3.32 -6.15
C PRO A 24 -4.66 4.51 -5.74
N SER A 25 -5.95 4.25 -5.52
CA SER A 25 -6.84 5.24 -4.92
C SER A 25 -6.39 5.54 -3.48
N PHE A 26 -6.22 6.83 -3.20
CA PHE A 26 -5.86 7.33 -1.87
C PHE A 26 -7.06 8.02 -1.22
N PHE A 27 -7.23 7.77 0.08
CA PHE A 27 -8.24 8.38 0.92
C PHE A 27 -7.55 9.05 2.10
N THR A 28 -7.97 10.27 2.41
CA THR A 28 -7.39 11.05 3.51
C THR A 28 -7.66 10.43 4.89
N ASN A 29 -8.74 9.65 5.02
CA ASN A 29 -9.07 8.89 6.22
C ASN A 29 -9.98 7.69 5.92
N LEU A 30 -10.31 6.89 6.94
CA LEU A 30 -11.15 5.70 6.81
C LEU A 30 -12.58 6.02 6.37
N PHE A 31 -13.14 7.16 6.77
CA PHE A 31 -14.53 7.52 6.48
C PHE A 31 -14.71 8.31 5.19
N SER A 32 -13.62 8.80 4.57
CA SER A 32 -13.68 9.49 3.29
C SER A 32 -14.23 8.56 2.20
N SER A 33 -15.27 9.00 1.51
CA SER A 33 -15.75 8.37 0.26
C SER A 33 -14.99 8.89 -0.97
N ALA A 34 -14.47 10.12 -0.88
CA ALA A 34 -13.68 10.72 -1.93
C ALA A 34 -12.30 10.07 -2.03
N SER A 35 -11.93 9.62 -3.23
CA SER A 35 -10.56 9.21 -3.54
C SER A 35 -10.09 9.76 -4.87
N ASN A 36 -8.78 10.02 -4.93
CA ASN A 36 -8.07 10.25 -6.16
C ASN A 36 -6.72 9.52 -6.09
N PRO A 37 -6.18 9.01 -7.21
CA PRO A 37 -4.78 8.65 -7.25
C PRO A 37 -3.93 9.89 -6.98
N LEU A 38 -2.86 9.73 -6.21
CA LEU A 38 -1.88 10.81 -6.01
C LEU A 38 -1.03 10.99 -7.29
N PRO A 39 -0.39 12.16 -7.49
CA PRO A 39 0.28 12.49 -8.75
C PRO A 39 1.44 11.55 -9.12
N ASN A 40 2.15 11.02 -8.14
CA ASN A 40 3.28 10.11 -8.33
C ASN A 40 3.55 9.28 -7.05
N ARG A 41 4.45 8.30 -7.14
CA ARG A 41 4.83 7.41 -6.03
C ARG A 41 5.43 8.16 -4.84
N ALA A 42 6.27 9.17 -5.08
CA ALA A 42 6.92 9.92 -4.01
C ALA A 42 5.90 10.69 -3.16
N VAL A 43 4.89 11.28 -3.82
CA VAL A 43 3.77 11.94 -3.13
C VAL A 43 2.94 10.92 -2.37
N LEU A 44 2.70 9.73 -2.93
CA LEU A 44 2.02 8.65 -2.21
C LEU A 44 2.77 8.26 -0.94
N GLU A 45 4.05 7.89 -1.06
CA GLU A 45 4.91 7.52 0.07
C GLU A 45 4.95 8.61 1.14
N TYR A 46 5.14 9.87 0.74
CA TYR A 46 5.10 10.99 1.67
C TYR A 46 3.77 11.06 2.42
N ASN A 47 2.64 10.93 1.73
CA ASN A 47 1.32 11.05 2.35
C ASN A 47 1.00 9.90 3.30
N ILE A 48 1.51 8.68 3.06
CA ILE A 48 1.26 7.52 3.93
C ILE A 48 2.27 7.38 5.08
N MET A 49 3.44 8.02 5.01
CA MET A 49 4.51 7.84 6.01
C MET A 49 4.98 9.11 6.71
N HIS A 50 5.04 10.23 5.99
CA HIS A 50 5.85 11.39 6.40
C HIS A 50 5.03 12.67 6.59
N SER A 51 3.78 12.69 6.13
CA SER A 51 2.92 13.85 6.27
C SER A 51 2.73 14.24 7.75
N ALA A 52 2.64 15.54 8.03
CA ALA A 52 2.43 16.03 9.39
C ALA A 52 1.19 15.41 10.07
N PRO A 53 0.03 15.24 9.38
CA PRO A 53 -1.11 14.54 9.96
C PRO A 53 -0.82 13.07 10.31
N VAL A 54 -0.10 12.34 9.44
CA VAL A 54 0.26 10.93 9.71
C VAL A 54 1.17 10.83 10.92
N LYS A 55 2.18 11.70 11.02
CA LYS A 55 3.08 11.73 12.18
C LYS A 55 2.31 11.98 13.47
N ALA A 56 1.52 13.05 13.52
CA ALA A 56 0.74 13.42 14.71
C ALA A 56 -0.25 12.33 15.12
N ASN A 57 -0.99 11.76 14.18
CA ASN A 57 -1.94 10.68 14.47
C ASN A 57 -1.22 9.39 14.91
N THR A 58 -0.03 9.09 14.38
CA THR A 58 0.74 7.91 14.78
C THR A 58 1.25 8.04 16.22
N GLU A 59 1.80 9.20 16.57
CA GLU A 59 2.25 9.50 17.93
C GLU A 59 1.06 9.48 18.91
N GLY A 60 -0.04 10.12 18.54
CA GLY A 60 -1.29 10.14 19.32
C GLY A 60 -1.88 8.75 19.53
N TYR A 61 -1.92 7.92 18.49
CA TYR A 61 -2.36 6.52 18.58
C TYR A 61 -1.55 5.75 19.63
N ARG A 62 -0.22 5.81 19.54
CA ARG A 62 0.68 5.07 20.43
C ARG A 62 0.59 5.53 21.88
N ALA A 63 0.39 6.82 22.11
CA ALA A 63 0.15 7.36 23.44
C ALA A 63 -1.20 6.86 24.01
N MET A 64 -2.28 6.95 23.22
CA MET A 64 -3.62 6.59 23.68
C MET A 64 -3.83 5.09 23.83
N MET A 65 -3.13 4.25 23.07
CA MET A 65 -3.21 2.78 23.24
C MET A 65 -2.88 2.30 24.67
N LYS A 66 -2.14 3.11 25.45
CA LYS A 66 -1.78 2.83 26.84
C LYS A 66 -2.80 3.36 27.86
N VAL A 67 -3.71 4.23 27.43
CA VAL A 67 -4.62 5.01 28.31
C VAL A 67 -6.07 4.68 28.01
N ASP A 68 -6.48 4.84 26.75
CA ASP A 68 -7.82 4.53 26.27
C ASP A 68 -7.78 3.99 24.84
N LYS A 69 -8.10 2.71 24.70
CA LYS A 69 -8.14 2.01 23.42
C LYS A 69 -9.17 2.61 22.47
N ARG A 70 -10.30 3.13 22.98
CA ARG A 70 -11.35 3.68 22.11
C ARG A 70 -10.87 4.95 21.40
N THR A 71 -10.32 5.89 22.16
CA THR A 71 -9.71 7.10 21.59
C THR A 71 -8.56 6.75 20.63
N ALA A 72 -7.76 5.74 20.94
CA ALA A 72 -6.71 5.29 20.02
C ALA A 72 -7.27 4.80 18.68
N GLU A 73 -8.30 3.96 18.67
CA GLU A 73 -8.94 3.53 17.42
C GLU A 73 -9.58 4.70 16.65
N ASP A 74 -10.17 5.68 17.33
CA ASP A 74 -10.67 6.89 16.69
C ASP A 74 -9.57 7.71 16.02
N ILE A 75 -8.36 7.76 16.61
CA ILE A 75 -7.18 8.38 15.97
C ILE A 75 -6.73 7.56 14.77
N LYS A 76 -6.71 6.22 14.87
CA LYS A 76 -6.35 5.33 13.77
C LYS A 76 -7.26 5.52 12.56
N HIS A 77 -8.55 5.75 12.76
CA HIS A 77 -9.49 6.04 11.68
C HIS A 77 -9.22 7.35 10.93
N ARG A 78 -8.46 8.28 11.51
CA ARG A 78 -8.04 9.53 10.86
C ARG A 78 -6.82 9.36 9.94
N LEU A 79 -6.16 8.20 9.99
CA LEU A 79 -5.03 7.90 9.12
C LEU A 79 -5.49 7.60 7.70
N PRO A 80 -4.65 7.92 6.69
CA PRO A 80 -4.99 7.68 5.31
C PRO A 80 -5.17 6.19 5.02
N CYS A 81 -6.05 5.92 4.05
CA CYS A 81 -6.32 4.57 3.56
C CYS A 81 -6.00 4.52 2.06
N ILE A 82 -5.60 3.35 1.59
CA ILE A 82 -5.29 3.10 0.18
C ILE A 82 -6.02 1.86 -0.28
N THR A 83 -6.41 1.87 -1.54
CA THR A 83 -6.92 0.70 -2.25
C THR A 83 -5.85 0.30 -3.27
N PRO A 84 -4.97 -0.67 -2.93
CA PRO A 84 -3.79 -0.97 -3.74
C PRO A 84 -4.15 -1.47 -5.13
N SER A 85 -4.98 -2.51 -5.21
CA SER A 85 -5.22 -3.33 -6.42
C SER A 85 -6.14 -2.69 -7.46
N VAL A 86 -6.95 -1.71 -7.05
CA VAL A 86 -7.91 -1.04 -7.92
C VAL A 86 -7.90 0.47 -7.74
N GLN A 87 -8.11 1.18 -8.84
CA GLN A 87 -8.45 2.59 -8.84
C GLN A 87 -9.97 2.70 -8.86
N LEU A 88 -10.50 3.56 -7.99
CA LEU A 88 -11.92 3.89 -7.92
C LEU A 88 -12.19 5.18 -8.71
N LYS A 89 -13.46 5.43 -9.09
CA LYS A 89 -13.87 6.65 -9.81
C LYS A 89 -13.83 7.88 -8.90
N GLY A 90 -13.87 7.67 -7.59
CA GLY A 90 -13.58 8.70 -6.59
C GLY A 90 -14.78 9.15 -5.77
N ASN A 91 -15.92 8.48 -5.89
CA ASN A 91 -17.17 8.90 -5.24
C ASN A 91 -17.58 7.97 -4.09
N ALA A 92 -17.05 6.73 -4.06
CA ALA A 92 -17.32 5.77 -3.00
C ALA A 92 -16.23 4.71 -2.83
N LYS A 93 -16.16 4.11 -1.63
CA LYS A 93 -15.39 2.89 -1.34
C LYS A 93 -16.19 1.64 -1.67
N LYS A 94 -16.57 1.46 -2.95
CA LYS A 94 -17.41 0.32 -3.39
C LYS A 94 -16.91 -0.25 -4.71
N LEU A 95 -17.10 -1.55 -4.92
CA LEU A 95 -16.75 -2.23 -6.17
C LEU A 95 -17.51 -1.65 -7.38
N THR A 96 -18.72 -1.13 -7.19
CA THR A 96 -19.48 -0.41 -8.24
C THR A 96 -18.76 0.86 -8.73
N ASP A 97 -17.84 1.39 -7.92
CA ASP A 97 -16.99 2.53 -8.26
C ASP A 97 -15.65 2.11 -8.87
N PHE A 98 -15.47 0.83 -9.22
CA PHE A 98 -14.27 0.34 -9.91
C PHE A 98 -14.05 1.11 -11.21
N ARG A 99 -12.83 1.59 -11.41
CA ARG A 99 -12.39 2.28 -12.63
C ARG A 99 -11.44 1.41 -13.44
N LYS A 100 -10.35 0.94 -12.82
CA LYS A 100 -9.36 0.08 -13.46
C LYS A 100 -8.47 -0.62 -12.42
N GLU A 101 -7.83 -1.70 -12.85
CA GLU A 101 -6.77 -2.36 -12.09
C GLU A 101 -5.49 -1.49 -12.07
N THR A 102 -4.77 -1.55 -10.95
CA THR A 102 -3.50 -0.83 -10.75
C THR A 102 -2.27 -1.72 -10.93
N PHE A 103 -2.44 -3.04 -10.81
CA PHE A 103 -1.38 -4.04 -10.71
C PHE A 103 -0.49 -3.89 -9.47
N TRP A 104 -1.03 -3.28 -8.41
CA TRP A 104 -0.38 -3.21 -7.10
C TRP A 104 -1.07 -4.15 -6.10
N LEU A 105 -0.30 -4.72 -5.19
CA LEU A 105 -0.80 -5.49 -4.06
C LEU A 105 -0.21 -4.90 -2.78
N MET A 106 -0.89 -5.09 -1.66
CA MET A 106 -0.34 -4.83 -0.33
C MET A 106 -0.14 -6.16 0.40
N LEU A 107 1.09 -6.40 0.85
CA LEU A 107 1.36 -7.42 1.85
C LEU A 107 1.30 -6.76 3.22
N ASP A 108 0.45 -7.28 4.11
CA ASP A 108 0.30 -6.82 5.48
C ASP A 108 0.96 -7.83 6.43
N TYR A 109 1.98 -7.39 7.16
CA TYR A 109 2.72 -8.21 8.13
C TYR A 109 2.51 -7.63 9.52
N ASP A 110 1.70 -8.31 10.32
CA ASP A 110 1.43 -7.97 11.70
C ASP A 110 2.32 -8.76 12.68
N GLU A 111 2.41 -8.25 13.90
CA GLU A 111 3.14 -8.86 15.04
C GLU A 111 4.62 -9.14 14.80
N VAL A 112 5.26 -8.28 14.00
CA VAL A 112 6.70 -8.38 13.72
C VAL A 112 7.49 -7.72 14.86
N PRO A 113 8.51 -8.42 15.44
CA PRO A 113 9.39 -7.83 16.44
C PRO A 113 10.10 -6.56 15.90
N PRO A 114 10.06 -5.41 16.60
CA PRO A 114 10.64 -4.16 16.12
C PRO A 114 12.12 -4.25 15.74
N GLU A 115 12.88 -5.10 16.42
CA GLU A 115 14.30 -5.39 16.17
C GLU A 115 14.55 -5.97 14.76
N ASP A 116 13.59 -6.73 14.22
CA ASP A 116 13.70 -7.38 12.92
C ASP A 116 13.28 -6.46 11.75
N ILE A 117 12.43 -5.47 12.04
CA ILE A 117 11.83 -4.59 11.02
C ILE A 117 12.91 -3.87 10.20
N ALA A 118 14.02 -3.46 10.82
CA ALA A 118 15.09 -2.76 10.12
C ALA A 118 15.77 -3.64 9.04
N GLU A 119 16.04 -4.91 9.35
CA GLU A 119 16.63 -5.85 8.40
C GLU A 119 15.62 -6.24 7.32
N LEU A 120 14.37 -6.49 7.71
CA LEU A 120 13.29 -6.80 6.78
C LEU A 120 13.02 -5.66 5.80
N LYS A 121 13.04 -4.40 6.27
CA LYS A 121 12.99 -3.21 5.41
C LYS A 121 14.13 -3.22 4.40
N LYS A 122 15.37 -3.49 4.82
CA LYS A 122 16.52 -3.56 3.92
C LYS A 122 16.36 -4.67 2.87
N LYS A 123 15.81 -5.83 3.24
CA LYS A 123 15.54 -6.94 2.32
C LYS A 123 14.42 -6.61 1.33
N ALA A 124 13.34 -5.98 1.80
CA ALA A 124 12.20 -5.58 1.00
C ALA A 124 12.59 -4.49 -0.03
N LEU A 125 13.31 -3.45 0.39
CA LEU A 125 13.72 -2.36 -0.50
C LEU A 125 14.72 -2.81 -1.59
N LYS A 126 15.35 -3.98 -1.45
CA LYS A 126 16.17 -4.60 -2.50
C LYS A 126 15.33 -5.38 -3.53
N GLN A 127 14.08 -5.70 -3.22
CA GLN A 127 13.20 -6.39 -4.15
C GLN A 127 12.74 -5.42 -5.23
N ARG A 128 12.94 -5.82 -6.48
CA ARG A 128 12.63 -5.02 -7.67
C ARG A 128 11.16 -4.59 -7.77
N PHE A 129 10.24 -5.39 -7.23
CA PHE A 129 8.81 -5.13 -7.29
C PHE A 129 8.29 -4.30 -6.12
N THR A 130 9.12 -4.02 -5.11
CA THR A 130 8.72 -3.20 -3.97
C THR A 130 8.59 -1.75 -4.39
N MET A 131 7.40 -1.19 -4.12
CA MET A 131 7.04 0.19 -4.44
C MET A 131 7.20 1.08 -3.22
N VAL A 132 6.63 0.64 -2.09
CA VAL A 132 6.69 1.35 -0.81
C VAL A 132 6.78 0.34 0.32
N PHE A 133 7.60 0.64 1.32
CA PHE A 133 7.65 -0.09 2.59
C PHE A 133 7.31 0.88 3.72
N TYR A 134 6.34 0.56 4.56
CA TYR A 134 6.00 1.41 5.71
C TYR A 134 5.63 0.61 6.95
N ILE A 135 5.95 1.16 8.12
CA ILE A 135 5.64 0.56 9.42
C ILE A 135 4.20 0.93 9.77
N THR A 136 3.43 -0.03 10.30
CA THR A 136 2.05 0.22 10.71
C THR A 136 2.00 1.17 11.90
N VAL A 137 0.85 1.82 12.12
CA VAL A 137 0.69 2.82 13.19
C VAL A 137 1.07 2.29 14.58
N SER A 138 0.82 1.00 14.85
CA SER A 138 1.16 0.36 16.11
C SER A 138 2.66 0.22 16.34
N GLY A 139 3.47 0.27 15.28
CA GLY A 139 4.90 -0.03 15.33
C GLY A 139 5.22 -1.51 15.46
N LYS A 140 4.21 -2.39 15.44
CA LYS A 140 4.33 -3.85 15.62
C LYS A 140 4.13 -4.62 14.31
N GLY A 141 4.36 -3.99 13.18
CA GLY A 141 4.13 -4.57 11.87
C GLY A 141 4.57 -3.63 10.77
N PHE A 142 4.54 -4.12 9.54
CA PHE A 142 4.85 -3.33 8.36
C PHE A 142 4.05 -3.80 7.16
N ARG A 143 3.95 -2.92 6.18
CA ARG A 143 3.27 -3.17 4.91
C ARG A 143 4.22 -2.94 3.75
N ILE A 144 4.09 -3.79 2.75
CA ILE A 144 4.80 -3.65 1.48
C ILE A 144 3.77 -3.45 0.38
N LEU A 145 3.79 -2.28 -0.25
CA LEU A 145 3.17 -2.11 -1.55
C LEU A 145 4.13 -2.64 -2.61
N LEU A 146 3.65 -3.57 -3.42
CA LEU A 146 4.42 -4.19 -4.49
C LEU A 146 3.63 -4.21 -5.78
N ARG A 147 4.33 -4.34 -6.91
CA ARG A 147 3.70 -4.63 -8.19
C ARG A 147 3.67 -6.11 -8.48
N TYR A 148 2.62 -6.55 -9.15
CA TYR A 148 2.52 -7.91 -9.67
C TYR A 148 2.27 -7.90 -11.18
N MET A 149 2.61 -9.03 -11.80
CA MET A 149 2.17 -9.38 -13.14
C MET A 149 1.17 -10.52 -13.02
N ARG A 150 0.12 -10.50 -13.85
CA ARG A 150 -0.78 -11.66 -13.95
C ARG A 150 -0.08 -12.76 -14.73
N PRO A 151 0.07 -13.96 -14.16
CA PRO A 151 0.47 -15.13 -14.93
C PRO A 151 -0.53 -15.40 -16.05
N GLU A 152 -0.07 -16.00 -17.14
CA GLU A 152 -0.95 -16.49 -18.20
C GLU A 152 -1.96 -17.49 -17.62
N GLY A 153 -3.23 -17.38 -18.02
CA GLY A 153 -4.32 -18.20 -17.49
C GLY A 153 -4.82 -17.82 -16.09
N CYS A 154 -4.30 -16.76 -15.47
CA CYS A 154 -4.83 -16.26 -14.20
C CYS A 154 -6.24 -15.67 -14.39
N ASN A 155 -7.22 -16.29 -13.74
CA ASN A 155 -8.64 -15.90 -13.79
C ASN A 155 -9.06 -15.01 -12.62
N LEU A 156 -8.18 -14.77 -11.63
CA LEU A 156 -8.46 -13.81 -10.56
C LEU A 156 -8.64 -12.42 -11.17
N THR A 157 -9.60 -11.67 -10.65
CA THR A 157 -9.90 -10.29 -10.99
C THR A 157 -9.19 -9.34 -10.02
N ALA A 158 -9.05 -8.07 -10.39
CA ALA A 158 -8.41 -7.09 -9.51
C ALA A 158 -9.21 -6.86 -8.22
N THR A 159 -10.52 -7.07 -8.29
CA THR A 159 -11.46 -6.95 -7.17
C THR A 159 -11.36 -8.11 -6.20
N GLU A 160 -10.90 -9.28 -6.63
CA GLU A 160 -10.59 -10.42 -5.75
C GLU A 160 -9.22 -10.28 -5.05
N LEU A 161 -8.41 -9.32 -5.51
CA LEU A 161 -7.10 -8.98 -4.93
C LEU A 161 -7.17 -7.74 -4.02
N HIS A 162 -8.35 -7.14 -3.83
CA HIS A 162 -8.55 -5.96 -2.96
C HIS A 162 -8.90 -6.39 -1.54
#